data_AF-A0AAE6JMB2-F1
#
_entry.id   AF-A0AAE6JMB2-F1
#
_cell.length_a   1.000
_cell.length_b   1.000
_cell.length_c   1.000
_cell.angle_alpha   90.00
_cell.angle_beta   90.00
_cell.angle_gamma   90.00
#
_symmetry.space_group_name_H-M   'P 1'
#
loop_
_entity.id
_entity.type
_entity.pdbx_description
1 polymer ?
#
loop_
_entity_poly.entity_id
_entity_poly.type
_entity_poly.pdbx_seq_one_letter_code
_entity_poly.pdbx_strand_id
1 'polypeptide(L)' 'MKNFIHFLFTCMVSFFAFCGALSMKDNPWPGFAVAFGIWGIFLWRYNVRAKRNAMKREYEEWMFREYMRSRSNSHRY' A
#
# COMPACT_ATOMS: atom_id res chain seq x y z
N MET A 1 -3.18 -8.79 -9.12
CA MET A 1 -4.48 -8.29 -9.65
C MET A 1 -5.36 -7.61 -8.60
N LYS A 2 -5.66 -8.22 -7.45
CA LYS A 2 -6.48 -7.60 -6.37
C LYS A 2 -6.09 -6.17 -5.97
N ASN A 3 -4.79 -5.85 -5.97
CA ASN A 3 -4.30 -4.52 -5.61
C ASN A 3 -4.49 -3.45 -6.70
N PHE A 4 -4.55 -3.88 -7.97
CA PHE A 4 -4.79 -2.98 -9.09
C PHE A 4 -6.24 -2.50 -9.09
N ILE A 5 -7.17 -3.39 -8.73
CA ILE A 5 -8.60 -3.07 -8.55
C ILE A 5 -8.78 -2.01 -7.44
N HIS A 6 -8.04 -2.12 -6.34
CA HIS A 6 -8.10 -1.12 -5.26
C HIS A 6 -7.57 0.23 -5.72
N PHE A 7 -6.48 0.26 -6.49
CA PHE A 7 -5.94 1.48 -7.06
C PHE A 7 -6.92 2.12 -8.05
N LEU A 8 -7.54 1.32 -8.92
CA LEU A 8 -8.55 1.78 -9.88
C LEU A 8 -9.76 2.37 -9.16
N PHE A 9 -10.22 1.73 -8.08
CA PHE A 9 -11.31 2.23 -7.25
C PHE A 9 -10.92 3.56 -6.59
N THR A 10 -9.73 3.68 -6.01
CA THR A 10 -9.29 4.95 -5.40
C THR A 10 -9.21 6.09 -6.42
N CYS A 11 -8.77 5.82 -7.66
CA CYS A 11 -8.74 6.81 -8.74
C CYS A 11 -10.13 7.19 -9.25
N MET A 12 -11.05 6.23 -9.37
CA MET A 12 -12.43 6.52 -9.75
C MET A 12 -13.10 7.38 -8.68
N VAL A 13 -13.00 7.01 -7.40
CA VAL A 13 -13.64 7.76 -6.32
C VAL A 13 -13.02 9.16 -6.15
N SER A 14 -11.71 9.33 -6.35
CA SER A 14 -11.10 10.68 -6.33
C SER A 14 -11.59 11.55 -7.49
N PHE A 15 -11.77 10.97 -8.68
CA PHE A 15 -12.31 11.66 -9.85
C PHE A 15 -13.77 12.07 -9.65
N PHE A 16 -14.60 11.18 -9.09
CA PHE A 16 -15.99 11.50 -8.72
C PHE A 16 -16.07 12.57 -7.62
N ALA A 17 -15.17 12.54 -6.63
CA ALA A 17 -15.10 13.56 -5.59
C ALA A 17 -14.69 14.93 -6.15
N PHE A 18 -13.75 14.96 -7.10
CA PHE A 18 -13.29 16.17 -7.77
C PHE A 18 -14.38 16.76 -8.69
N CYS A 19 -15.07 15.91 -9.46
CA CYS A 19 -16.26 16.31 -10.23
C CYS A 19 -17.40 16.81 -9.33
N GLY A 20 -17.63 16.16 -8.18
CA GLY A 20 -18.62 16.59 -7.19
C GLY A 20 -18.29 17.95 -6.59
N ALA A 21 -17.02 18.19 -6.26
CA ALA A 21 -16.54 19.47 -5.75
C ALA A 21 -16.67 20.61 -6.78
N LEU A 22 -16.44 20.32 -8.07
CA LEU A 22 -16.63 21.28 -9.16
C LEU A 22 -18.11 21.65 -9.41
N SER A 23 -19.03 20.73 -9.08
CA SER A 23 -20.46 20.93 -9.32
C SER A 23 -21.18 21.68 -8.17
N MET A 24 -20.56 21.79 -6.99
CA MET A 24 -21.17 22.44 -5.82
C MET A 24 -20.68 23.88 -5.64
N LYS A 25 -21.56 24.85 -5.95
CA LYS A 25 -21.27 26.29 -5.88
C LYS A 25 -21.33 26.88 -4.47
N ASP A 26 -22.09 26.25 -3.56
CA ASP A 26 -22.38 26.80 -2.22
C ASP A 26 -21.79 26.00 -1.04
N ASN A 27 -21.35 24.74 -1.24
CA ASN A 27 -20.76 23.96 -0.15
C ASN A 27 -19.78 22.86 -0.63
N PRO A 28 -18.48 23.18 -0.81
CA PRO A 28 -17.47 22.24 -1.31
C PRO A 28 -16.93 21.25 -0.27
N TRP A 29 -17.33 21.40 1.01
CA TRP A 29 -16.89 20.58 2.15
C TRP A 29 -17.08 19.06 1.97
N PRO A 30 -18.22 18.56 1.44
CA PRO A 30 -18.41 17.13 1.23
C PRO A 30 -17.42 16.53 0.23
N GLY A 31 -17.05 17.28 -0.81
CA GLY A 31 -16.05 16.86 -1.81
C GLY A 31 -14.67 16.70 -1.19
N PHE A 32 -14.27 17.65 -0.32
CA PHE A 32 -13.03 17.54 0.45
C PHE A 32 -13.03 16.37 1.43
N ALA A 33 -14.13 16.13 2.15
CA ALA A 33 -14.24 15.00 3.07
C ALA A 33 -14.07 13.65 2.36
N VAL A 34 -14.64 13.51 1.17
CA VAL A 34 -14.49 12.31 0.34
C VAL A 34 -13.05 12.18 -0.17
N ALA A 35 -12.44 13.25 -0.67
CA ALA A 35 -11.06 13.25 -1.14
C ALA A 35 -10.06 12.87 -0.03
N PHE A 36 -10.19 13.46 1.15
CA PHE A 36 -9.35 13.15 2.32
C PHE A 36 -9.62 11.73 2.86
N GLY A 37 -10.89 11.28 2.88
CA GLY A 37 -11.25 9.92 3.31
C GLY A 37 -10.59 8.84 2.45
N ILE A 38 -10.55 9.05 1.13
CA ILE A 38 -9.88 8.13 0.19
C ILE A 38 -8.38 8.12 0.42
N TRP A 39 -7.78 9.30 0.60
CA TRP A 39 -6.34 9.42 0.87
C TRP A 39 -5.93 8.72 2.17
N GLY A 40 -6.75 8.84 3.23
CA GLY A 40 -6.54 8.14 4.49
C GLY A 40 -6.57 6.62 4.34
N ILE A 41 -7.55 6.08 3.62
CA ILE A 41 -7.66 4.63 3.34
C ILE A 41 -6.49 4.17 2.48
N PHE A 42 -6.11 4.94 1.45
CA PHE A 42 -4.98 4.63 0.58
C PHE A 42 -3.66 4.56 1.36
N LEU A 43 -3.37 5.58 2.19
CA LEU A 43 -2.18 5.61 3.03
C LEU A 43 -2.14 4.46 4.04
N TRP A 44 -3.27 4.11 4.67
CA TRP A 44 -3.34 2.96 5.56
C TRP A 44 -2.97 1.67 4.81
N ARG A 45 -3.62 1.41 3.67
CA ARG A 45 -3.36 0.19 2.89
C ARG A 45 -1.93 0.14 2.37
N TYR A 46 -1.38 1.28 1.98
CA TYR A 46 0.02 1.41 1.57
C TYR A 46 0.97 1.07 2.73
N ASN A 47 0.76 1.64 3.92
CA ASN A 47 1.59 1.38 5.09
C ASN A 47 1.56 -0.09 5.54
N VAL A 48 0.38 -0.71 5.59
CA VAL A 48 0.25 -2.14 5.91
C VAL A 48 1.03 -2.99 4.92
N ARG A 49 1.05 -2.58 3.65
CA ARG A 49 1.75 -3.31 2.60
C ARG A 49 3.26 -3.07 2.62
N ALA A 50 3.70 -1.84 2.90
CA ALA A 50 5.11 -1.52 3.11
C ALA A 50 5.68 -2.36 4.25
N LYS A 51 4.96 -2.47 5.37
CA LYS A 51 5.34 -3.34 6.50
C LYS A 51 5.44 -4.81 6.10
N ARG A 52 4.47 -5.34 5.34
CA ARG A 52 4.52 -6.73 4.85
C ARG A 52 5.69 -6.98 3.91
N ASN A 53 6.01 -6.03 3.02
CA ASN A 53 7.14 -6.15 2.11
C ASN A 53 8.49 -6.04 2.86
N ALA A 54 8.57 -5.18 3.88
CA ALA A 54 9.75 -5.07 4.73
C ALA A 54 10.01 -6.37 5.52
N MET A 55 8.97 -6.93 6.16
CA MET A 55 9.09 -8.23 6.85
C MET A 55 9.49 -9.35 5.90
N LYS A 56 8.99 -9.34 4.65
CA LYS A 56 9.36 -10.35 3.65
C LYS A 56 10.84 -10.27 3.29
N ARG A 57 11.36 -9.04 3.12
CA ARG A 57 12.79 -8.80 2.85
C ARG A 57 13.67 -9.27 4.00
N GLU A 58 13.32 -8.91 5.24
CA GLU A 58 14.05 -9.35 6.43
C GLU A 58 14.05 -10.88 6.58
N TYR A 59 12.91 -11.53 6.31
CA TYR A 59 12.80 -12.98 6.35
C TYR A 59 13.64 -13.67 5.26
N GLU A 60 13.63 -13.15 4.03
CA GLU A 60 14.46 -13.66 2.93
C GLU A 60 15.96 -13.51 3.24
N GLU A 61 16.38 -12.37 3.80
CA GLU A 61 17.76 -12.15 4.24
C GLU A 61 18.17 -13.09 5.37
N TRP A 62 17.29 -13.31 6.35
CA TRP A 62 17.54 -14.23 7.45
C TRP A 62 17.68 -15.68 6.94
N MET A 63 16.76 -16.13 6.07
CA MET A 63 16.81 -17.45 5.44
C MET A 63 18.07 -17.65 4.59
N PHE A 64 18.46 -16.62 3.82
CA PHE A 64 19.67 -16.67 3.00
C PHE A 64 20.94 -16.77 3.85
N ARG A 65 21.02 -16.01 4.95
CA ARG A 65 22.14 -16.08 5.91
C ARG A 65 22.23 -17.47 6.55
N GLU A 66 21.11 -18.04 6.97
CA GLU A 66 21.10 -19.36 7.61
C GLU A 66 21.46 -20.48 6.62
N TYR A 67 21.01 -20.38 5.36
CA TYR A 67 21.42 -21.29 4.29
C TYR A 67 22.93 -21.24 4.00
N MET A 68 23.52 -20.04 3.96
CA MET A 68 24.96 -19.88 3.77
C MET A 68 25.75 -20.43 4.97
N ARG A 69 25.22 -20.27 6.19
CA ARG A 69 25.82 -20.79 7.43
C ARG A 69 25.85 -22.32 7.47
N SER A 70 24.74 -22.97 7.12
CA SER A 70 24.67 -24.43 7.10
C SER A 70 25.59 -25.03 6.03
N ARG A 71 25.66 -24.40 4.84
CA ARG A 71 26.57 -24.81 3.76
C ARG A 71 28.05 -24.66 4.12
N SER A 72 28.42 -23.59 4.83
CA SER A 72 29.80 -23.39 5.31
C SER A 72 30.23 -24.46 6.32
N ASN A 73 29.34 -24.93 7.18
CA ASN A 73 29.66 -25.98 8.15
C ASN A 73 29.73 -27.36 7.50
N SER A 74 28.92 -27.64 6.48
CA SER A 74 28.93 -28.91 5.75
C SER A 74 30.22 -29.16 4.97
N HIS A 75 30.97 -28.11 4.60
CA HIS A 75 32.22 -28.25 3.83
C HIS A 75 33.46 -28.48 4.70
N ARG A 76 33.28 -28.47 6.03
CA ARG A 76 34.36 -28.52 7.03
C ARG A 76 34.50 -29.89 7.71
N TYR A 77 33.62 -30.83 7.36
CA TYR A 77 33.63 -32.25 7.75
C TYR A 77 33.76 -33.11 6.49
#